data_AF-A0A7C7P3V6-F1
#
_entry.id   AF-A0A7C7P3V6-F1
#
_cell.length_a   1.000
_cell.length_b   1.000
_cell.length_c   1.000
_cell.angle_alpha   90.00
_cell.angle_beta   90.00
_cell.angle_gamma   90.00
#
_symmetry.space_group_name_H-M   'P 1'
#
loop_
_entity.id
_entity.type
_entity.pdbx_description
1 polymer ?
#
loop_
_entity_poly.entity_id
_entity_poly.type
_entity_poly.pdbx_seq_one_letter_code
_entity_poly.pdbx_strand_id
1 'polypeptide(L)' 'LYHVIDYRDLETGFTAMNRTVGFPASIAAQMIMKGEISEKGLLSPIHHMPFDSFVEELGKRGIKVTKTNN' A
#
# COMPACT_ATOMS: atom_id res chain seq x y z
N LEU A 1 0.36 -16.14 -7.05
CA LEU A 1 -0.03 -15.68 -5.68
C LEU A 1 0.82 -14.47 -5.31
N TYR A 2 0.30 -13.49 -4.57
CA TYR A 2 1.09 -12.35 -4.08
C TYR A 2 1.41 -12.53 -2.59
N HIS A 3 2.61 -12.14 -2.18
CA HIS A 3 3.09 -12.20 -0.80
C HIS A 3 3.62 -10.85 -0.36
N VAL A 4 3.37 -10.53 0.92
CA VAL A 4 3.97 -9.41 1.63
C VAL A 4 4.50 -9.95 2.94
N ILE A 5 5.80 -9.77 3.17
CA ILE A 5 6.48 -10.14 4.42
C ILE A 5 7.17 -8.88 4.90
N ASP A 6 6.77 -8.37 6.06
CA ASP A 6 7.33 -7.17 6.67
C ASP A 6 7.77 -7.46 8.10
N TYR A 7 8.77 -6.71 8.57
CA TYR A 7 9.35 -6.87 9.90
C TYR A 7 9.30 -5.56 10.66
N ARG A 8 9.49 -5.63 11.98
CA ARG A 8 9.64 -4.44 12.80
C ARG A 8 10.84 -3.64 12.33
N ASP A 9 10.63 -2.35 12.16
CA ASP A 9 11.68 -1.39 11.87
C ASP A 9 12.24 -0.85 13.19
N LEU A 10 13.50 -1.17 13.47
CA LEU A 10 14.16 -0.77 14.72
C LEU A 10 14.74 0.64 14.65
N GLU A 11 14.94 1.20 13.46
CA GLU A 11 15.45 2.57 13.31
C GLU A 11 14.36 3.60 13.59
N THR A 12 13.16 3.38 13.03
CA THR A 12 12.00 4.26 13.27
C THR A 12 11.20 3.85 14.51
N GLY A 13 11.37 2.61 14.98
CA GLY A 13 10.60 2.02 16.08
C GLY A 13 9.22 1.47 15.66
N PHE A 14 8.80 1.64 14.41
CA PHE A 14 7.51 1.15 13.92
C PHE A 14 7.43 -0.37 13.88
N THR A 15 6.30 -0.91 14.35
CA THR A 15 6.00 -2.34 14.16
C THR A 15 5.62 -2.62 12.70
N ALA A 16 5.77 -3.88 12.28
CA ALA A 16 5.29 -4.33 10.97
C ALA A 16 3.81 -3.99 10.77
N MET A 17 2.97 -4.16 11.81
CA MET A 17 1.54 -3.79 11.76
C MET A 17 1.31 -2.30 11.52
N ASN A 18 2.09 -1.43 12.17
CA ASN A 18 1.94 0.02 11.95
C ASN A 18 2.29 0.40 10.51
N ARG A 19 3.35 -0.20 9.96
CA ARG A 19 3.80 0.04 8.58
C ARG A 19 2.77 -0.47 7.57
N THR A 20 2.27 -1.70 7.74
CA THR A 20 1.30 -2.32 6.82
C THR A 20 -0.13 -1.78 6.94
N VAL A 21 -0.43 -0.94 7.93
CA VAL A 21 -1.71 -0.22 8.02
C VAL A 21 -1.55 1.25 7.64
N GLY A 22 -0.59 1.94 8.26
CA GLY A 22 -0.41 3.38 8.11
C GLY A 22 0.07 3.80 6.73
N PHE A 23 1.02 3.06 6.13
CA PHE A 23 1.51 3.41 4.80
C PHE A 23 0.45 3.22 3.71
N PRO A 24 -0.27 2.08 3.62
CA PRO A 24 -1.42 1.96 2.73
C PRO A 24 -2.45 3.09 2.85
N ALA A 25 -2.82 3.45 4.08
CA ALA A 25 -3.80 4.52 4.32
C ALA A 25 -3.28 5.89 3.81
N SER A 26 -2.02 6.22 4.09
CA SER A 26 -1.40 7.46 3.63
C SER A 26 -1.25 7.51 2.10
N ILE A 27 -0.90 6.39 1.47
CA ILE A 27 -0.80 6.28 0.01
C ILE A 27 -2.17 6.51 -0.62
N ALA A 28 -3.21 5.82 -0.13
CA ALA A 28 -4.57 5.97 -0.65
C ALA A 28 -5.06 7.43 -0.56
N ALA A 29 -4.80 8.11 0.56
CA ALA A 29 -5.14 9.54 0.71
C ALA A 29 -4.41 10.42 -0.32
N GLN A 30 -3.13 10.16 -0.58
CA GLN A 30 -2.36 10.87 -1.60
C GLN A 30 -2.87 10.58 -3.02
N MET A 31 -3.25 9.35 -3.32
CA MET A 31 -3.82 8.97 -4.62
C MET A 31 -5.17 9.66 -4.87
N ILE A 32 -6.01 9.79 -3.85
CA ILE A 32 -7.24 10.60 -3.91
C ILE A 32 -6.90 12.07 -4.21
N MET A 33 -5.95 12.65 -3.47
CA MET A 33 -5.53 14.04 -3.69
C MET A 33 -4.97 14.31 -5.09
N LYS A 34 -4.24 13.35 -5.66
CA LYS A 34 -3.69 13.43 -7.02
C LYS A 34 -4.73 13.18 -8.12
N GLY A 35 -5.93 12.73 -7.75
CA GLY A 35 -6.98 12.35 -8.70
C GLY A 35 -6.77 10.98 -9.36
N GLU A 36 -5.83 10.17 -8.87
CA GLU A 36 -5.64 8.79 -9.32
C GLU A 36 -6.82 7.89 -8.89
N ILE A 37 -7.44 8.23 -7.76
CA ILE A 37 -8.74 7.69 -7.32
C ILE A 37 -9.73 8.85 -7.35
N SER A 38 -10.45 9.00 -8.46
CA SER A 38 -11.32 10.16 -8.73
C SER A 38 -12.81 9.91 -8.47
N GLU A 39 -13.22 8.65 -8.33
CA GLU A 39 -14.62 8.29 -8.09
C GLU A 39 -15.11 8.80 -6.72
N LYS A 40 -16.41 9.11 -6.64
CA LYS A 40 -17.05 9.62 -5.42
C LYS A 40 -17.96 8.56 -4.82
N GLY A 41 -18.09 8.59 -3.50
CA GLY A 41 -18.98 7.70 -2.75
C GLY A 41 -18.22 6.70 -1.89
N LEU A 42 -18.86 5.58 -1.57
CA LEU A 42 -18.27 4.50 -0.78
C LEU A 42 -17.52 3.53 -1.70
N LEU A 43 -16.20 3.65 -1.74
CA LEU A 43 -15.35 2.86 -2.63
C LEU A 43 -14.72 1.67 -1.91
N SER A 44 -14.53 0.58 -2.65
CA SER A 44 -13.76 -0.59 -2.23
C SER A 44 -12.34 -0.57 -2.82
N PRO A 45 -11.28 -0.78 -2.02
CA PRO A 45 -9.91 -0.90 -2.53
C PRO A 45 -9.71 -2.03 -3.54
N ILE A 46 -10.52 -3.09 -3.49
CA ILE A 46 -10.41 -4.22 -4.44
C ILE A 46 -10.74 -3.78 -5.87
N HIS A 47 -11.66 -2.83 -6.02
CA HIS A 47 -12.17 -2.41 -7.33
C HIS A 47 -11.62 -1.06 -7.80
N HIS A 48 -11.34 -0.14 -6.87
CA HIS A 48 -11.04 1.26 -7.20
C HIS A 48 -9.58 1.65 -6.92
N MET A 49 -8.76 0.76 -6.36
CA MET A 49 -7.34 1.05 -6.13
C MET A 49 -6.54 0.73 -7.40
N PRO A 50 -5.77 1.68 -7.95
CA PRO A 50 -4.80 1.41 -9.01
C PRO A 50 -3.67 0.51 -8.46
N PHE A 51 -3.81 -0.81 -8.64
CA PHE A 51 -2.97 -1.80 -7.96
C PHE A 51 -1.47 -1.61 -8.25
N ASP A 52 -1.09 -1.42 -9.51
CA ASP A 52 0.32 -1.31 -9.90
C ASP A 52 0.98 -0.06 -9.28
N SER A 53 0.34 1.10 -9.39
CA SER A 53 0.82 2.35 -8.76
C SER A 53 0.88 2.23 -7.24
N PHE A 54 -0.11 1.59 -6.63
CA PHE A 54 -0.14 1.36 -5.18
C PHE A 54 1.02 0.46 -4.71
N VAL A 55 1.31 -0.61 -5.44
CA VAL A 55 2.46 -1.50 -5.16
C VAL A 55 3.79 -0.77 -5.33
N GLU A 56 3.92 0.10 -6.33
CA GLU A 56 5.11 0.94 -6.51
C GLU A 56 5.32 1.88 -5.30
N GLU A 57 4.27 2.54 -4.83
CA GLU A 57 4.32 3.43 -3.67
C GLU A 57 4.65 2.70 -2.36
N LEU A 58 4.20 1.45 -2.20
CA LEU A 58 4.63 0.58 -1.11
C LEU A 58 6.12 0.26 -1.18
N GLY A 59 6.61 -0.05 -2.40
CA GLY A 59 8.03 -0.30 -2.65
C GLY A 59 8.92 0.87 -2.26
N LYS A 60 8.50 2.12 -2.54
CA LYS A 60 9.20 3.35 -2.12
C LYS A 60 9.34 3.49 -0.60
N ARG A 61 8.48 2.83 0.18
CA ARG A 61 8.48 2.82 1.66
C ARG A 61 9.09 1.54 2.25
N GLY A 62 9.70 0.72 1.41
CA GLY A 62 10.36 -0.52 1.80
C GLY A 62 9.43 -1.71 2.01
N ILE A 63 8.15 -1.61 1.68
CA ILE A 63 7.21 -2.75 1.71
C ILE A 63 7.22 -3.42 0.34
N LYS A 64 7.78 -4.62 0.24
CA LYS A 64 7.92 -5.35 -1.02
C LYS A 64 6.77 -6.34 -1.20
N VAL A 65 6.05 -6.20 -2.32
CA VAL A 65 5.07 -7.19 -2.79
C VAL A 65 5.76 -8.11 -3.78
N THR A 66 5.75 -9.41 -3.52
CA THR A 66 6.33 -10.42 -4.42
C THR A 66 5.25 -11.30 -5.04
N LYS A 67 5.44 -11.65 -6.30
CA LYS A 67 4.55 -12.56 -7.03
C LYS A 67 5.23 -13.92 -7.18
N THR A 68 4.57 -14.97 -6.70
CA THR A 68 4.96 -16.35 -6.97
C THR A 68 4.21 -16.82 -8.22
N ASN A 69 4.95 -17.16 -9.26
CA ASN A 69 4.45 -17.87 -10.44
C ASN A 69 4.61 -19.37 -10.15
N ASN A 70 3.50 -20.05 -9.87
CA ASN A 70 3.42 -21.51 -9.97
C ASN A 70 2.99 -21.87 -11.38
#